data_AF-A0A835HXV5-F1
#
_entry.id   AF-A0A835HXV5-F1
#
_cell.length_a   1.000
_cell.length_b   1.000
_cell.length_c   1.000
_cell.angle_alpha   90.00
_cell.angle_beta   90.00
_cell.angle_gamma   90.00
#
_symmetry.space_group_name_H-M   'P 1'
#
loop_
_entity.id
_entity.type
_entity.pdbx_description
1 polymer ?
#
loop_
_entity_poly.entity_id
_entity_poly.type
_entity_poly.pdbx_seq_one_letter_code
_entity_poly.pdbx_strand_id
1 'polypeptide(L)'
;MISDALYYNATLTLSILQKLGVATEVFNLWFQMSQQAKKSGMHAHFRRVQDKKICCLGLTSLFVLPGDQLPGDALGRVFKATLDLLVAYMDQVAEAAKQEDDDDADDNEMDGFQTEDEDDDEEDREMGDEADSVRFQKLAAQDDDDYSDDEELQSPIDEVDPFIFFVDTIKALQGMDPARFQSLMQMLDFHYQVLASGVAQHTEQRRAEIEKDKVNEAEWCDSAAS
;
A
#
# COMPACT_ATOMS: atom_id res chain seq x y z
N MET A 1 -0.65 -1.79 10.88
CA MET A 1 0.81 -1.71 11.16
C MET A 1 1.10 -0.53 12.08
N ILE A 2 2.31 -0.42 12.65
CA ILE A 2 2.68 0.81 13.40
C ILE A 2 2.63 2.06 12.53
N SER A 3 2.81 1.90 11.22
CA SER A 3 2.67 2.93 10.20
C SER A 3 1.31 3.63 10.24
N ASP A 4 0.21 2.92 10.52
CA ASP A 4 -1.12 3.53 10.66
C ASP A 4 -1.14 4.50 11.84
N ALA A 5 -0.67 4.05 13.00
CA ALA A 5 -0.62 4.87 14.20
C ALA A 5 0.30 6.10 14.01
N LEU A 6 1.39 5.95 13.25
CA LEU A 6 2.28 7.05 12.89
C LEU A 6 1.62 8.03 11.93
N TYR A 7 0.86 7.54 10.96
CA TYR A 7 0.12 8.39 10.02
C TYR A 7 -0.94 9.24 10.74
N TYR A 8 -1.73 8.64 11.62
CA TYR A 8 -2.76 9.37 12.37
C TYR A 8 -2.18 10.33 13.40
N ASN A 9 -1.16 9.91 14.16
CA ASN A 9 -0.52 10.77 15.14
C ASN A 9 0.91 10.33 15.45
N ALA A 10 1.86 10.77 14.62
CA ALA A 10 3.27 10.45 14.77
C ALA A 10 3.83 10.83 16.15
N THR A 11 3.44 11.99 16.70
CA THR A 11 3.96 12.47 17.99
C THR A 11 3.49 11.61 19.16
N LEU A 12 2.19 11.30 19.23
CA LEU A 12 1.65 10.45 20.30
C LEU A 12 2.22 9.04 20.21
N THR A 13 2.22 8.46 19.00
CA THR A 13 2.73 7.12 18.76
C THR A 13 4.19 7.02 19.16
N LEU A 14 5.03 7.97 18.76
CA LEU A 14 6.43 8.00 19.13
C LEU A 14 6.62 8.19 20.65
N SER A 15 5.84 9.06 21.28
CA SER A 15 5.86 9.25 22.74
C SER A 15 5.54 7.96 23.50
N ILE A 16 4.55 7.18 23.03
CA ILE A 16 4.20 5.89 23.61
C ILE A 16 5.34 4.89 23.42
N LEU A 17 5.91 4.78 22.23
CA LEU A 17 7.05 3.89 21.96
C LEU A 17 8.27 4.21 22.81
N GLN A 18 8.57 5.50 22.99
CA GLN A 18 9.65 5.98 23.85
C GLN A 18 9.40 5.64 25.32
N LYS A 19 8.16 5.84 25.81
CA LYS A 19 7.78 5.47 27.19
C LYS A 19 7.88 3.96 27.45
N LEU A 20 7.57 3.16 26.45
CA LEU A 20 7.70 1.70 26.51
C LEU A 20 9.15 1.22 26.34
N GLY A 21 10.08 2.10 25.96
CA GLY A 21 11.49 1.76 25.74
C GLY A 21 11.73 0.86 24.53
N VAL A 22 10.79 0.80 23.58
CA VAL A 22 10.85 -0.08 22.39
C VAL A 22 10.99 0.68 21.07
N ALA A 23 11.08 2.01 21.11
CA ALA A 23 11.12 2.84 19.91
C ALA A 23 12.27 2.44 18.97
N THR A 24 13.48 2.28 19.50
CA THR A 24 14.67 1.95 18.73
C THR A 24 14.56 0.58 18.08
N GLU A 25 14.09 -0.43 18.81
CA GLU A 25 13.87 -1.79 18.34
C GLU A 25 12.84 -1.83 17.23
N VAL A 26 11.73 -1.11 17.41
CA VAL A 26 10.67 -1.03 16.41
C VAL A 26 11.16 -0.36 15.13
N PHE A 27 11.87 0.77 15.22
CA PHE A 27 12.44 1.42 14.04
C PHE A 27 13.50 0.54 13.36
N ASN A 28 14.39 -0.10 14.11
CA ASN A 28 15.39 -1.00 13.55
C ASN A 28 14.74 -2.19 12.83
N LEU A 29 13.73 -2.81 13.44
CA LEU A 29 12.99 -3.91 12.82
C LEU A 29 12.26 -3.42 11.56
N TRP A 30 11.65 -2.24 11.62
CA TRP A 30 10.94 -1.65 10.49
C TRP A 30 11.87 -1.33 9.32
N PHE A 31 13.04 -0.73 9.57
CA PHE A 31 14.06 -0.49 8.55
C PHE A 31 14.65 -1.79 8.00
N GLN A 32 14.76 -2.82 8.83
CA GLN A 32 15.19 -4.15 8.38
C GLN A 32 14.12 -4.76 7.46
N MET A 33 12.84 -4.63 7.80
CA MET A 33 11.74 -5.12 6.96
C MET A 33 11.63 -4.34 5.64
N SER A 34 11.89 -3.03 5.63
CA SER A 34 11.85 -2.22 4.41
C SER A 34 12.99 -2.53 3.44
N GLN A 35 14.19 -2.81 3.96
CA GLN A 35 15.38 -3.14 3.16
C GLN A 35 15.48 -4.63 2.77
N GLN A 36 14.71 -5.51 3.41
CA GLN A 36 14.68 -6.93 3.06
C GLN A 36 13.95 -7.11 1.72
N ALA A 37 14.70 -7.01 0.63
CA ALA A 37 14.31 -7.50 -0.67
C ALA A 37 14.65 -9.00 -0.80
N LYS A 38 13.75 -9.77 -1.40
CA LYS A 38 14.05 -11.12 -1.86
C LYS A 38 15.11 -11.05 -2.97
N LYS A 39 15.79 -12.16 -3.26
CA LYS A 39 16.74 -12.27 -4.39
C LYS A 39 16.12 -11.91 -5.76
N SER A 40 14.79 -11.89 -5.83
CA SER A 40 13.98 -11.48 -6.99
C SER A 40 13.79 -9.95 -7.10
N GLY A 41 14.31 -9.13 -6.18
CA GLY A 41 14.06 -7.69 -6.12
C GLY A 41 12.76 -7.30 -5.41
N MET A 42 11.83 -8.24 -5.19
CA MET A 42 10.56 -8.02 -4.49
C MET A 42 10.76 -7.80 -2.98
N HIS A 43 10.18 -6.76 -2.38
CA HIS A 43 10.15 -6.58 -0.93
C HIS A 43 9.56 -7.81 -0.23
N ALA A 44 10.23 -8.32 0.80
CA ALA A 44 9.85 -9.58 1.45
C ALA A 44 8.55 -9.46 2.26
N HIS A 45 8.33 -8.28 2.84
CA HIS A 45 7.24 -8.01 3.81
C HIS A 45 6.13 -7.12 3.25
N PHE A 46 6.43 -6.22 2.31
CA PHE A 46 5.44 -5.30 1.71
C PHE A 46 4.93 -5.85 0.37
N ARG A 47 4.03 -6.82 0.40
CA ARG A 47 3.51 -7.49 -0.81
C ARG A 47 2.31 -6.77 -1.42
N ARG A 48 1.44 -6.18 -0.59
CA ARG A 48 0.23 -5.50 -1.05
C ARG A 48 0.51 -4.04 -1.34
N VAL A 49 -0.16 -3.50 -2.36
CA VAL A 49 -0.13 -2.07 -2.71
C VAL A 49 -0.53 -1.22 -1.50
N GLN A 50 -1.58 -1.63 -0.79
CA GLN A 50 -2.08 -0.93 0.39
C GLN A 50 -1.06 -0.91 1.55
N ASP A 51 -0.37 -2.03 1.80
CA ASP A 51 0.66 -2.09 2.85
C ASP A 51 1.82 -1.12 2.55
N LYS A 52 2.22 -1.02 1.28
CA LYS A 52 3.23 -0.05 0.83
C LYS A 52 2.75 1.39 1.02
N LYS A 53 1.51 1.69 0.60
CA LYS A 53 0.90 3.01 0.77
C LYS A 53 0.88 3.45 2.23
N ILE A 54 0.30 2.64 3.11
CA ILE A 54 0.21 2.91 4.55
C ILE A 54 1.60 3.12 5.14
N CYS A 55 2.58 2.32 4.72
CA CYS A 55 3.94 2.45 5.20
C CYS A 55 4.64 3.72 4.69
N CYS A 56 4.43 4.14 3.44
CA CYS A 56 4.89 5.43 2.91
C CYS A 56 4.32 6.60 3.72
N LEU A 57 3.01 6.58 3.99
CA LEU A 57 2.32 7.62 4.75
C LEU A 57 2.83 7.70 6.20
N GLY A 58 3.00 6.54 6.85
CA GLY A 58 3.54 6.46 8.21
C GLY A 58 4.98 7.00 8.31
N LEU A 59 5.87 6.63 7.38
CA LEU A 59 7.25 7.14 7.36
C LEU A 59 7.30 8.64 7.05
N THR A 60 6.49 9.10 6.10
CA THR A 60 6.41 10.51 5.73
C THR A 60 6.01 11.39 6.91
N SER A 61 5.08 10.91 7.73
CA SER A 61 4.60 11.63 8.92
C SER A 61 5.70 11.90 9.97
N LEU A 62 6.84 11.20 9.89
CA LEU A 62 7.98 11.44 10.77
C LEU A 62 8.77 12.71 10.42
N PHE A 63 8.69 13.22 9.19
CA PHE A 63 9.50 14.37 8.76
C PHE A 63 9.09 15.69 9.41
N VAL A 64 7.82 15.83 9.78
CA VAL A 64 7.27 17.02 10.47
C VAL A 64 7.47 17.00 11.97
N LEU A 65 7.99 15.90 12.53
CA LEU A 65 8.30 15.82 13.95
C LEU A 65 9.42 16.80 14.34
N PRO A 66 9.41 17.32 15.57
CA PRO A 66 10.53 18.06 16.12
C PRO A 66 11.82 17.23 16.11
N GLY A 67 12.94 17.86 15.78
CA GLY A 67 14.23 17.19 15.53
C GLY A 67 14.88 16.48 16.73
N ASP A 68 14.29 16.59 17.92
CA ASP A 68 14.73 15.94 19.16
C ASP A 68 14.11 14.54 19.36
N GLN A 69 13.07 14.18 18.59
CA GLN A 69 12.36 12.91 18.80
C GLN A 69 12.98 11.72 18.07
N LEU A 70 13.81 11.96 17.05
CA LEU A 70 14.46 10.93 16.27
C LEU A 70 15.98 10.90 16.54
N PRO A 71 16.58 9.73 16.78
CA PRO A 71 18.00 9.62 17.07
C PRO A 71 18.87 9.86 15.82
N GLY A 72 19.82 10.80 15.89
CA GLY A 72 20.96 10.91 14.98
C GLY A 72 20.62 10.88 13.48
N ASP A 73 21.21 9.93 12.75
CA ASP A 73 21.05 9.72 11.31
C ASP A 73 19.75 9.01 10.91
N ALA A 74 18.85 8.72 11.87
CA ALA A 74 17.60 8.01 11.61
C ALA A 74 16.73 8.75 10.58
N LEU A 75 16.67 10.08 10.61
CA LEU A 75 15.89 10.85 9.65
C LEU A 75 16.34 10.62 8.20
N GLY A 76 17.66 10.52 7.97
CA GLY A 76 18.21 10.18 6.66
C GLY A 76 17.84 8.77 6.22
N ARG A 77 17.87 7.80 7.14
CA ARG A 77 17.43 6.42 6.88
C ARG A 77 15.93 6.34 6.56
N VAL A 78 15.09 7.07 7.30
CA VAL A 78 13.65 7.20 7.03
C VAL A 78 13.43 7.77 5.63
N PHE A 79 14.17 8.82 5.26
CA PHE A 79 14.05 9.43 3.93
C PHE A 79 14.40 8.46 2.80
N LYS A 80 15.53 7.76 2.90
CA LYS A 80 15.93 6.73 1.93
C LYS A 80 14.87 5.63 1.83
N ALA A 81 14.44 5.09 2.96
CA ALA A 81 13.41 4.05 2.99
C ALA A 81 12.06 4.51 2.43
N THR A 82 11.68 5.77 2.64
CA THR A 82 10.43 6.34 2.09
C THR A 82 10.52 6.45 0.57
N LEU A 83 11.66 6.91 0.03
CA LEU A 83 11.88 6.97 -1.41
C LEU A 83 11.85 5.58 -2.06
N ASP A 84 12.57 4.61 -1.48
CA ASP A 84 12.60 3.23 -2.00
C ASP A 84 11.18 2.63 -2.05
N LEU A 85 10.39 2.88 -1.01
CA LEU A 85 9.02 2.38 -0.91
C LEU A 85 8.06 3.09 -1.88
N LEU A 86 8.23 4.40 -2.11
CA LEU A 86 7.45 5.15 -3.10
C LEU A 86 7.73 4.67 -4.53
N VAL A 87 8.98 4.38 -4.86
CA VAL A 87 9.34 3.79 -6.16
C VAL A 87 8.74 2.39 -6.29
N ALA A 88 8.88 1.55 -5.27
CA ALA A 88 8.30 0.21 -5.29
C ALA A 88 6.76 0.20 -5.31
N TYR A 89 6.12 1.26 -4.81
CA TYR A 89 4.68 1.48 -4.93
C TYR A 89 4.32 1.90 -6.35
N MET A 90 5.05 2.86 -6.93
CA MET A 90 4.88 3.31 -8.33
C MET A 90 4.98 2.13 -9.30
N ASP A 91 6.04 1.33 -9.20
CA ASP A 91 6.27 0.20 -10.09
C ASP A 91 5.12 -0.83 -9.98
N GLN A 92 4.65 -1.12 -8.77
CA GLN A 92 3.55 -2.08 -8.59
C GLN A 92 2.22 -1.57 -9.15
N VAL A 93 1.93 -0.28 -9.00
CA VAL A 93 0.72 0.34 -9.58
C VAL A 93 0.79 0.35 -11.10
N ALA A 94 1.97 0.65 -11.66
CA ALA A 94 2.18 0.65 -13.11
C ALA A 94 2.07 -0.76 -13.73
N GLU A 95 2.57 -1.79 -13.05
CA GLU A 95 2.44 -3.18 -13.53
C GLU A 95 0.99 -3.68 -13.46
N ALA A 96 0.23 -3.29 -12.44
CA ALA A 96 -1.19 -3.62 -12.35
C ALA A 96 -2.00 -3.00 -13.50
N ALA A 97 -1.76 -1.72 -13.81
CA ALA A 97 -2.42 -1.03 -14.91
C ALA A 97 -2.14 -1.67 -16.29
N LYS A 98 -0.91 -2.17 -16.52
CA LYS A 98 -0.56 -2.85 -17.78
C LYS A 98 -1.22 -4.22 -17.92
N GLN A 99 -1.45 -4.92 -16.81
CA GLN A 99 -2.15 -6.21 -16.84
C GLN A 99 -3.63 -6.03 -17.17
N GLU A 100 -4.25 -4.95 -16.72
CA GLU A 100 -5.64 -4.61 -17.08
C GLU A 100 -5.79 -4.22 -18.57
N ASP A 101 -4.79 -3.55 -19.16
CA ASP A 101 -4.79 -3.19 -20.59
C ASP A 101 -4.54 -4.39 -21.54
N ASP A 102 -3.89 -5.47 -21.09
CA ASP A 102 -3.59 -6.67 -21.90
C ASP A 102 -4.75 -7.70 -21.89
N ASP A 103 -5.62 -7.66 -20.86
CA ASP A 103 -6.80 -8.53 -20.76
C ASP A 103 -7.97 -8.09 -21.67
N ASP A 104 -7.96 -6.87 -22.21
CA ASP A 104 -8.91 -6.38 -23.23
C ASP A 104 -8.47 -6.74 -24.67
N ALA A 105 -7.35 -7.47 -24.84
CA ALA A 105 -6.78 -7.85 -26.13
C ALA A 105 -6.74 -9.36 -26.41
N ASP A 106 -7.46 -10.20 -25.66
CA ASP A 106 -7.56 -11.64 -25.97
C ASP A 106 -8.99 -12.19 -25.85
N ASP A 107 -9.90 -11.68 -26.69
CA ASP A 107 -11.16 -12.34 -27.03
C ASP A 107 -11.14 -12.90 -28.46
N ASN A 108 -10.01 -13.47 -28.90
CA ASN A 108 -9.98 -14.10 -30.22
C ASN A 108 -8.96 -15.25 -30.40
N GLU A 109 -9.06 -16.32 -29.61
CA GLU A 109 -8.76 -17.67 -30.11
C GLU A 109 -9.45 -18.81 -29.34
N MET A 110 -10.79 -18.89 -29.43
CA MET A 110 -11.50 -20.16 -29.30
C MET A 110 -11.47 -20.90 -30.66
N ASP A 111 -10.52 -21.81 -30.88
CA ASP A 111 -10.71 -23.04 -31.67
C ASP A 111 -9.50 -24.00 -31.53
N GLY A 112 -9.75 -25.31 -31.41
CA GLY A 112 -8.69 -26.31 -31.61
C GLY A 112 -8.61 -27.52 -30.66
N PHE A 113 -9.75 -28.17 -30.42
CA PHE A 113 -9.92 -29.55 -29.95
C PHE A 113 -8.75 -30.54 -30.25
N GLN A 114 -8.35 -31.36 -29.24
CA GLN A 114 -8.12 -32.84 -29.23
C GLN A 114 -7.10 -33.22 -28.13
N THR A 115 -7.50 -33.83 -26.99
CA THR A 115 -7.62 -35.30 -26.72
C THR A 115 -6.29 -36.04 -26.93
N GLU A 116 -5.70 -36.77 -25.99
CA GLU A 116 -6.23 -37.88 -25.18
C GLU A 116 -5.15 -38.36 -24.17
N ASP A 117 -5.61 -38.94 -23.05
CA ASP A 117 -5.07 -40.14 -22.36
C ASP A 117 -3.69 -40.08 -21.67
N GLU A 118 -3.42 -40.67 -20.51
CA GLU A 118 -4.01 -41.80 -19.77
C GLU A 118 -3.36 -41.76 -18.36
N ASP A 119 -4.10 -42.09 -17.29
CA ASP A 119 -3.69 -43.14 -16.34
C ASP A 119 -4.77 -43.31 -15.26
N ASP A 120 -5.40 -44.48 -15.36
CA ASP A 120 -6.43 -45.08 -14.53
C ASP A 120 -5.78 -45.89 -13.37
N ASP A 121 -6.64 -46.35 -12.46
CA ASP A 121 -6.51 -47.45 -11.49
C ASP A 121 -7.02 -47.01 -10.10
N GLU A 122 -8.30 -47.25 -9.77
CA GLU A 122 -8.87 -48.50 -9.19
C GLU A 122 -8.41 -48.72 -7.73
N GLU A 123 -9.19 -49.07 -6.70
CA GLU A 123 -10.59 -49.40 -6.41
C GLU A 123 -10.72 -49.26 -4.86
N ASP A 124 -11.91 -49.05 -4.29
CA ASP A 124 -12.54 -50.05 -3.39
C ASP A 124 -13.89 -49.52 -2.86
N ARG A 125 -14.87 -50.42 -2.86
CA ARG A 125 -16.25 -50.21 -2.42
C ARG A 125 -16.41 -50.80 -1.02
N GLU A 126 -16.97 -50.06 -0.07
CA GLU A 126 -17.79 -50.72 0.95
C GLU A 126 -18.91 -49.81 1.48
N MET A 127 -20.13 -50.34 1.42
CA MET A 127 -21.37 -49.77 1.96
C MET A 127 -21.60 -50.28 3.39
N GLY A 128 -22.02 -49.38 4.27
CA GLY A 128 -22.65 -49.69 5.56
C GLY A 128 -22.61 -48.43 6.44
N ASP A 129 -23.57 -48.10 7.27
CA ASP A 129 -24.94 -48.57 7.51
C ASP A 129 -25.58 -47.47 8.37
N GLU A 130 -26.90 -47.36 8.24
CA GLU A 130 -27.89 -46.86 9.19
C GLU A 130 -27.61 -45.72 10.19
N ALA A 131 -28.53 -44.74 10.10
CA ALA A 131 -29.31 -44.20 11.21
C ALA A 131 -28.56 -43.44 12.33
N ASP A 132 -28.60 -42.10 12.23
CA ASP A 132 -29.17 -41.20 13.25
C ASP A 132 -28.55 -39.81 13.14
N SER A 133 -29.17 -38.93 12.34
CA SER A 133 -29.06 -37.47 12.60
C SER A 133 -30.07 -36.60 11.83
N VAL A 134 -31.16 -37.17 11.27
CA VAL A 134 -32.26 -36.46 10.58
C VAL A 134 -33.08 -35.55 11.53
N ARG A 135 -32.54 -35.19 12.69
CA ARG A 135 -33.11 -34.21 13.64
C ARG A 135 -32.27 -32.95 13.87
N PHE A 136 -31.16 -32.77 13.15
CA PHE A 136 -30.43 -31.48 13.16
C PHE A 136 -30.60 -30.63 11.90
N GLN A 137 -31.27 -31.15 10.85
CA GLN A 137 -31.50 -30.42 9.58
C GLN A 137 -32.73 -29.49 9.58
N LYS A 138 -33.29 -29.13 10.74
CA LYS A 138 -34.50 -28.27 10.81
C LYS A 138 -34.35 -27.05 11.71
N LEU A 139 -33.17 -26.44 11.68
CA LEU A 139 -32.96 -25.05 12.08
C LEU A 139 -32.20 -24.24 11.00
N ALA A 140 -31.90 -24.84 9.85
CA ALA A 140 -31.18 -24.23 8.73
C ALA A 140 -32.09 -23.37 7.82
N ALA A 141 -33.01 -22.61 8.39
CA ALA A 141 -33.90 -21.73 7.62
C ALA A 141 -34.42 -20.59 8.49
N GLN A 142 -33.52 -19.75 9.02
CA GLN A 142 -33.77 -18.36 9.41
C GLN A 142 -32.51 -17.79 10.08
N ASP A 143 -31.54 -17.40 9.25
CA ASP A 143 -30.57 -16.32 9.49
C ASP A 143 -30.23 -15.89 8.05
N ASP A 144 -30.94 -14.93 7.47
CA ASP A 144 -30.61 -13.50 7.53
C ASP A 144 -29.17 -13.17 7.07
N ASP A 145 -28.59 -14.01 6.22
CA ASP A 145 -27.37 -13.75 5.44
C ASP A 145 -27.67 -12.89 4.19
N ASP A 146 -28.36 -11.75 4.36
CA ASP A 146 -28.41 -10.66 3.36
C ASP A 146 -27.80 -9.36 3.90
N TYR A 147 -26.87 -9.49 4.85
CA TYR A 147 -25.82 -8.48 5.01
C TYR A 147 -24.78 -8.71 3.91
N SER A 148 -25.12 -8.28 2.70
CA SER A 148 -24.13 -7.82 1.73
C SER A 148 -23.46 -6.57 2.31
N ASP A 149 -22.61 -6.77 3.33
CA ASP A 149 -21.66 -5.80 3.87
C ASP A 149 -20.51 -5.63 2.87
N ASP A 150 -20.88 -5.23 1.65
CA ASP A 150 -20.00 -4.93 0.52
C ASP A 150 -20.05 -3.42 0.24
N GLU A 151 -20.37 -2.63 1.27
CA GLU A 151 -19.80 -1.28 1.34
C GLU A 151 -18.34 -1.49 1.69
N GLU A 152 -17.47 -1.56 0.67
CA GLU A 152 -16.04 -1.34 0.85
C GLU A 152 -15.91 -0.02 1.64
N LEU A 153 -15.70 -0.13 2.95
CA LEU A 153 -15.55 1.02 3.83
C LEU A 153 -14.29 1.75 3.37
N GLN A 154 -14.47 2.72 2.48
CA GLN A 154 -13.41 3.64 2.06
C GLN A 154 -12.84 4.26 3.32
N SER A 155 -11.65 3.80 3.69
CA SER A 155 -10.96 4.35 4.84
C SER A 155 -10.50 5.74 4.43
N PRO A 156 -10.53 6.75 5.31
CA PRO A 156 -10.04 8.10 4.98
C PRO A 156 -8.59 8.13 4.45
N ILE A 157 -7.82 7.05 4.65
CA ILE A 157 -6.46 6.87 4.12
C ILE A 157 -6.45 6.52 2.62
N ASP A 158 -7.54 5.99 2.07
CA ASP A 158 -7.65 5.55 0.68
C ASP A 158 -7.66 6.73 -0.30
N GLU A 159 -8.18 7.88 0.12
CA GLU A 159 -8.17 9.12 -0.67
C GLU A 159 -6.79 9.80 -0.73
N VAL A 160 -5.88 9.47 0.18
CA VAL A 160 -4.60 10.18 0.28
C VAL A 160 -3.58 9.62 -0.71
N ASP A 161 -3.16 10.45 -1.67
CA ASP A 161 -2.07 10.10 -2.58
C ASP A 161 -0.71 10.16 -1.85
N PRO A 162 0.06 9.05 -1.80
CA PRO A 162 1.30 8.97 -1.03
C PRO A 162 2.42 9.85 -1.59
N PHE A 163 2.44 10.12 -2.90
CA PHE A 163 3.43 10.99 -3.53
C PHE A 163 3.16 12.46 -3.20
N ILE A 164 1.90 12.88 -3.34
CA ILE A 164 1.46 14.23 -2.96
C ILE A 164 1.74 14.49 -1.49
N PHE A 165 1.36 13.55 -0.61
CA PHE A 165 1.59 13.65 0.82
C PHE A 165 3.09 13.77 1.15
N PHE A 166 3.95 12.98 0.50
CA PHE A 166 5.40 13.06 0.66
C PHE A 166 5.94 14.44 0.28
N VAL A 167 5.66 14.90 -0.94
CA VAL A 167 6.19 16.19 -1.43
C VAL A 167 5.69 17.36 -0.59
N ASP A 168 4.41 17.39 -0.19
CA ASP A 168 3.88 18.45 0.66
C ASP A 168 4.51 18.45 2.04
N THR A 169 4.74 17.27 2.61
CA THR A 169 5.42 17.13 3.90
C THR A 169 6.86 17.62 3.83
N ILE A 170 7.59 17.30 2.76
CA ILE A 170 8.96 17.79 2.56
C ILE A 170 9.01 19.30 2.30
N LYS A 171 8.05 19.86 1.56
CA LYS A 171 7.91 21.32 1.40
C LYS A 171 7.59 22.00 2.73
N ALA A 172 6.72 21.42 3.54
CA ALA A 172 6.42 21.91 4.88
C ALA A 172 7.67 21.87 5.78
N LEU A 173 8.44 20.77 5.75
CA LEU A 173 9.73 20.67 6.43
C LEU A 173 10.70 21.77 5.97
N GLN A 174 10.81 22.01 4.67
CA GLN A 174 11.67 23.07 4.12
C GLN A 174 11.26 24.47 4.61
N GLY A 175 9.95 24.74 4.73
CA GLY A 175 9.43 26.02 5.22
C GLY A 175 9.57 26.20 6.73
N MET A 176 9.35 25.12 7.51
CA MET A 176 9.42 25.14 8.97
C MET A 176 10.86 25.13 9.50
N ASP A 177 11.74 24.34 8.87
CA ASP A 177 13.11 24.13 9.31
C ASP A 177 14.05 23.95 8.10
N PRO A 178 14.46 25.06 7.46
CA PRO A 178 15.34 25.01 6.29
C PRO A 178 16.69 24.35 6.58
N ALA A 179 17.23 24.51 7.80
CA ALA A 179 18.51 23.95 8.19
C ALA A 179 18.46 22.41 8.28
N ARG A 180 17.38 21.87 8.84
CA ARG A 180 17.15 20.42 8.88
C ARG A 180 16.96 19.84 7.48
N PHE A 181 16.20 20.52 6.62
CA PHE A 181 16.06 20.10 5.23
C PHE A 181 17.40 20.08 4.48
N GLN A 182 18.23 21.13 4.61
CA GLN A 182 19.55 21.17 3.97
C GLN A 182 20.47 20.05 4.47
N SER A 183 20.48 19.80 5.79
CA SER A 183 21.26 18.71 6.38
C SER A 183 20.80 17.34 5.88
N LEU A 184 19.48 17.16 5.73
CA LEU A 184 18.89 15.94 5.17
C LEU A 184 19.32 15.75 3.71
N MET A 185 19.22 16.79 2.87
CA MET A 185 19.63 16.73 1.47
C MET A 185 21.13 16.44 1.30
N GLN A 186 21.98 16.95 2.19
CA GLN A 186 23.42 16.67 2.18
C GLN A 186 23.77 15.25 2.60
N MET A 187 22.91 14.58 3.38
CA MET A 187 23.11 13.19 3.80
C MET A 187 22.72 12.19 2.70
N LEU A 188 21.99 12.63 1.68
CA LEU A 188 21.60 11.80 0.54
C LEU A 188 22.74 11.71 -0.47
N ASP A 189 23.03 10.49 -0.89
CA ASP A 189 23.91 10.24 -2.02
C ASP A 189 23.19 10.57 -3.35
N PHE A 190 23.95 10.59 -4.44
CA PHE A 190 23.45 10.94 -5.76
C PHE A 190 22.26 10.08 -6.21
N HIS A 191 22.23 8.80 -5.84
CA HIS A 191 21.13 7.91 -6.22
C HIS A 191 19.82 8.38 -5.59
N TYR A 192 19.79 8.64 -4.29
CA TYR A 192 18.59 9.13 -3.62
C TYR A 192 18.20 10.56 -4.00
N GLN A 193 19.16 11.40 -4.40
CA GLN A 193 18.85 12.74 -4.95
C GLN A 193 18.10 12.65 -6.29
N VAL A 194 18.51 11.71 -7.15
CA VAL A 194 17.82 11.43 -8.41
C VAL A 194 16.42 10.85 -8.13
N LEU A 195 16.30 9.90 -7.19
CA LEU A 195 14.99 9.36 -6.80
C LEU A 195 14.06 10.44 -6.25
N ALA A 196 14.54 11.33 -5.38
CA ALA A 196 13.75 12.43 -4.85
C ALA A 196 13.23 13.36 -5.96
N SER A 197 14.08 13.65 -6.96
CA SER A 197 13.71 14.47 -8.12
C SER A 197 12.67 13.76 -8.99
N GLY A 198 12.84 12.45 -9.23
CA GLY A 198 11.87 11.64 -9.97
C GLY A 198 10.51 11.54 -9.29
N VAL A 199 10.50 11.32 -7.97
CA VAL A 199 9.28 11.33 -7.14
C VAL A 199 8.58 12.71 -7.20
N ALA A 200 9.34 13.80 -7.14
CA ALA A 200 8.78 15.15 -7.25
C ALA A 200 8.12 15.37 -8.62
N GLN A 201 8.78 14.97 -9.71
CA GLN A 201 8.22 15.06 -11.06
C GLN A 201 6.96 14.20 -11.23
N HIS A 202 6.98 12.96 -10.75
CA HIS A 202 5.81 12.08 -10.75
C HIS A 202 4.64 12.70 -9.97
N THR A 203 4.92 13.36 -8.85
CA THR A 203 3.90 14.05 -8.06
C THR A 203 3.23 15.19 -8.83
N GLU A 204 3.98 15.94 -9.64
CA GLU A 204 3.41 16.99 -10.48
C GLU A 204 2.46 16.43 -11.55
N GLN A 205 2.81 15.29 -12.15
CA GLN A 205 1.94 14.56 -13.09
C GLN A 205 0.65 14.10 -12.39
N ARG A 206 0.76 13.44 -11.23
CA ARG A 206 -0.38 12.99 -10.42
C ARG A 206 -1.31 14.13 -10.02
N ARG A 207 -0.77 15.31 -9.69
CA ARG A 207 -1.60 16.50 -9.39
C ARG A 207 -2.41 16.97 -10.60
N ALA A 208 -1.79 16.99 -11.77
CA ALA A 208 -2.47 17.40 -13.00
C ALA A 208 -3.57 16.41 -13.40
N GLU A 209 -3.34 15.10 -13.22
CA GLU A 209 -4.35 14.05 -13.42
C GLU A 209 -5.55 14.25 -12.49
N ILE A 210 -5.30 14.38 -11.18
CA ILE A 210 -6.37 14.59 -10.18
C ILE A 210 -7.15 15.89 -10.44
N GLU A 211 -6.47 16.97 -10.88
CA GLU A 211 -7.15 18.22 -11.23
C GLU A 211 -8.03 18.04 -12.48
N LYS A 212 -7.55 17.31 -13.50
CA LYS A 212 -8.31 17.00 -14.70
C LYS A 212 -9.54 16.14 -14.39
N ASP A 213 -9.40 15.12 -13.55
CA ASP A 213 -10.52 14.25 -13.17
C ASP A 213 -11.61 15.02 -12.42
N LYS A 214 -11.22 15.92 -11.51
CA LYS A 214 -12.16 16.81 -10.82
C LYS A 214 -12.92 17.75 -11.75
N VAL A 215 -12.25 18.27 -12.79
CA VAL A 215 -12.90 19.11 -13.81
C VAL A 215 -13.90 18.30 -14.63
N ASN A 216 -13.51 17.10 -15.07
CA ASN A 216 -14.39 16.20 -15.83
C ASN A 216 -15.63 15.78 -15.03
N GLU A 217 -15.46 15.47 -13.74
CA GLU A 217 -16.57 15.10 -12.86
C GLU A 217 -17.54 16.26 -12.64
N ALA A 218 -17.03 17.49 -12.50
CA ALA A 218 -17.84 18.70 -12.39
C ALA A 218 -18.62 18.99 -13.69
N GLU A 219 -17.98 18.84 -14.86
CA GLU A 219 -18.63 19.00 -16.17
C GLU A 219 -19.72 17.94 -16.41
N TRP A 220 -19.50 16.71 -15.94
CA TRP A 220 -20.50 15.65 -16.01
C TRP A 220 -21.71 15.91 -15.10
N CYS A 221 -21.48 16.34 -13.85
CA CYS A 221 -22.55 16.71 -12.92
C CYS A 221 -23.41 17.88 -13.44
N ASP A 222 -22.79 18.90 -14.02
CA ASP A 222 -23.50 20.06 -14.59
C ASP A 222 -24.32 19.67 -15.83
N SER A 223 -23.83 18.74 -16.64
CA SER A 223 -24.54 18.18 -17.80
C SER A 223 -25.73 17.29 -17.38
N ALA A 224 -25.59 16.51 -16.31
CA ALA A 224 -26.65 15.66 -15.76
C ALA A 224 -27.77 16.45 -15.06
N ALA A 225 -27.48 17.68 -14.63
CA ALA A 225 -28.43 18.57 -13.96
C ALA A 225 -29.22 19.50 -14.92
N SER A 226 -28.92 19.48 -16.22
CA SER A 226 -29.54 20.31 -17.27
C SER A 226 -30.57 19.55 -18.11
#